data_AF-K1QFD0-F1
#
_entry.id   AF-K1QFD0-F1
#
_cell.length_a   1.000
_cell.length_b   1.000
_cell.length_c   1.000
_cell.angle_alpha   90.00
_cell.angle_beta   90.00
_cell.angle_gamma   90.00
#
_symmetry.space_group_name_H-M   'P 1'
#
loop_
_entity.id
_entity.type
_entity.pdbx_description
1 polymer ?
#
loop_
_entity_poly.entity_id
_entity_poly.type
_entity_poly.pdbx_seq_one_letter_code
_entity_poly.pdbx_strand_id
1 'polypeptide(L)'
;MLWTRQNTLDQGLQRGGHVPDKNPSEQKSTETPSIEVSISCPAEGCLEGFPRWPALLEHWRMTHEALVLTLRCPFHMCPYQHVKQGQVARHLYRAH
;
A
#
# COMPACT_ATOMS: atom_id res chain seq x y z
N MET A 1 -12.42 -33.10 -37.90
CA MET A 1 -11.33 -33.95 -37.38
C MET A 1 -10.37 -34.21 -38.52
N LEU A 2 -9.26 -33.48 -38.59
CA LEU A 2 -8.21 -33.67 -39.60
C LEU A 2 -6.87 -33.64 -38.87
N TRP A 3 -6.31 -34.83 -38.64
CA TRP A 3 -4.98 -35.05 -38.10
C TRP A 3 -3.97 -35.02 -39.25
N THR A 4 -2.87 -34.29 -39.08
CA THR A 4 -1.70 -34.34 -39.98
C THR A 4 -0.48 -34.87 -39.23
N ARG A 5 -0.14 -36.11 -39.63
CA ARG A 5 1.10 -36.89 -39.60
C ARG A 5 2.37 -36.38 -38.88
N GLN A 6 2.98 -37.35 -38.16
CA GLN A 6 4.39 -37.48 -37.75
C GLN A 6 5.43 -37.29 -38.87
N ASN A 7 6.63 -36.85 -38.46
CA ASN A 7 8.00 -37.41 -38.67
C ASN A 7 9.03 -36.25 -38.63
N THR A 8 10.28 -36.29 -38.12
CA THR A 8 11.24 -37.33 -37.68
C THR A 8 12.52 -36.66 -37.15
N LEU A 9 13.39 -37.44 -36.48
CA LEU A 9 14.85 -37.25 -36.29
C LEU A 9 15.28 -36.10 -35.35
N ASP A 10 16.40 -36.12 -34.62
CA ASP A 10 17.47 -37.07 -34.33
C ASP A 10 18.26 -36.50 -33.14
N GLN A 11 19.07 -37.35 -32.51
CA GLN A 11 19.82 -37.20 -31.28
C GLN A 11 20.84 -36.05 -31.25
N GLY A 12 21.18 -35.58 -30.04
CA GLY A 12 22.26 -34.62 -29.83
C GLY A 12 22.67 -34.48 -28.35
N LEU A 13 23.47 -35.43 -27.90
CA LEU A 13 24.22 -35.45 -26.64
C LEU A 13 25.16 -34.22 -26.51
N GLN A 14 25.15 -33.51 -25.36
CA GLN A 14 26.34 -33.22 -24.53
C GLN A 14 26.19 -32.09 -23.48
N ARG A 15 26.68 -32.43 -22.28
CA ARG A 15 27.45 -31.65 -21.29
C ARG A 15 26.96 -30.28 -20.81
N GLY A 16 26.94 -30.16 -19.49
CA GLY A 16 27.31 -28.93 -18.80
C GLY A 16 26.67 -28.82 -17.43
N GLY A 17 27.38 -29.27 -16.40
CA GLY A 17 26.95 -29.10 -15.00
C GLY A 17 26.84 -27.63 -14.65
N HIS A 18 25.73 -27.25 -14.03
CA HIS A 18 25.58 -25.96 -13.36
C HIS A 18 25.58 -26.21 -11.86
N VAL A 19 26.69 -25.86 -11.22
CA VAL A 19 26.81 -25.69 -9.78
C VAL A 19 26.48 -24.23 -9.50
N PRO A 20 25.41 -23.90 -8.74
CA PRO A 20 25.31 -22.59 -8.14
C PRO A 20 25.86 -22.67 -6.71
N ASP A 21 27.15 -22.44 -6.55
CA ASP A 21 27.70 -21.93 -5.29
C ASP A 21 28.30 -20.57 -5.56
N LYS A 22 27.49 -19.53 -5.30
CA LYS A 22 27.93 -18.17 -4.99
C LYS A 22 26.91 -17.51 -4.06
N ASN A 23 26.99 -17.87 -2.79
CA ASN A 23 26.83 -16.89 -1.71
C ASN A 23 28.23 -16.29 -1.51
N PRO A 24 28.49 -15.05 -1.93
CA PRO A 24 28.50 -13.97 -0.94
C PRO A 24 28.14 -12.60 -1.51
N SER A 25 27.55 -11.75 -0.68
CA SER A 25 27.95 -10.35 -0.46
C SER A 25 26.77 -9.59 0.13
N GLU A 26 26.81 -9.47 1.45
CA GLU A 26 26.79 -8.18 2.11
C GLU A 26 25.95 -7.11 1.38
N GLN A 27 24.65 -7.08 1.65
CA GLN A 27 23.88 -5.86 1.46
C GLN A 27 24.30 -4.87 2.56
N LYS A 28 25.50 -4.30 2.39
CA LYS A 28 25.84 -3.00 2.92
C LYS A 28 25.03 -1.99 2.11
N SER A 29 23.73 -1.91 2.42
CA SER A 29 22.88 -0.85 1.92
C SER A 29 23.41 0.45 2.50
N THR A 30 24.13 1.16 1.65
CA THR A 30 24.38 2.58 1.69
C THR A 30 23.20 3.28 2.35
N GLU A 31 23.37 3.67 3.61
CA GLU A 31 22.50 4.61 4.30
C GLU A 31 22.68 5.96 3.60
N THR A 32 21.99 6.14 2.46
CA THR A 32 21.64 7.49 2.03
C THR A 32 20.83 8.09 3.19
N PRO A 33 21.24 9.22 3.78
CA PRO A 33 20.39 9.93 4.71
C PRO A 33 19.20 10.44 3.90
N SER A 34 18.15 9.63 3.80
CA SER A 34 16.80 10.12 3.50
C SER A 34 16.50 11.07 4.64
N ILE A 35 16.71 12.36 4.40
CA ILE A 35 16.21 13.40 5.28
C ILE A 35 14.69 13.28 5.16
N GLU A 36 14.09 12.52 6.07
CA GLU A 36 12.66 12.32 6.13
C GLU A 36 12.06 13.63 6.64
N VAL A 37 11.84 14.57 5.71
CA VAL A 37 11.21 15.85 6.02
C VAL A 37 9.80 15.55 6.49
N SER A 38 9.60 15.62 7.80
CA SER A 38 8.31 15.52 8.46
C SER A 38 7.79 16.93 8.77
N ILE A 39 6.47 17.06 8.70
CA ILE A 39 5.73 18.28 9.00
C ILE A 39 5.17 18.12 10.40
N SER A 40 5.67 18.91 11.34
CA SER A 40 5.28 18.87 12.75
C SER A 40 3.89 19.47 12.97
N CYS A 41 3.15 18.91 13.94
CA CYS A 41 1.90 19.51 14.38
C CYS A 41 2.15 20.85 15.09
N PRO A 42 1.42 21.93 14.74
CA PRO A 42 1.60 23.24 15.38
C PRO A 42 0.89 23.38 16.74
N ALA A 43 0.23 22.33 17.24
CA ALA A 43 -0.51 22.38 18.51
C ALA A 43 0.46 22.36 19.69
N GLU A 44 0.21 23.23 20.67
CA GLU A 44 1.04 23.29 21.88
C GLU A 44 0.98 21.95 22.63
N GLY A 45 2.15 21.33 22.85
CA GLY A 45 2.26 20.03 23.50
C GLY A 45 2.04 18.80 22.60
N CYS A 46 1.77 18.98 21.30
CA CYS A 46 1.70 17.86 20.36
C CYS A 46 3.07 17.61 19.71
N LEU A 47 3.60 16.40 19.84
CA LEU A 47 4.92 16.01 19.31
C LEU A 47 4.83 15.18 18.02
N GLU A 48 3.64 15.10 17.41
CA GLU A 48 3.42 14.29 16.21
C GLU A 48 3.98 14.99 14.96
N GLY A 49 4.64 14.19 14.11
CA GLY A 49 5.20 14.62 12.82
C GLY A 49 4.70 13.74 11.69
N PHE A 50 4.36 14.35 10.56
CA PHE A 50 3.72 13.67 9.44
C PHE A 50 4.52 13.82 8.14
N PRO A 51 4.60 12.78 7.30
CA PRO A 51 5.36 12.86 6.04
C PRO A 51 4.69 13.75 4.99
N ARG A 52 3.41 14.10 5.15
CA ARG A 52 2.63 14.88 4.17
C ARG A 52 1.55 15.74 4.83
N TRP A 53 1.28 16.90 4.25
CA TRP A 53 0.24 17.84 4.67
C TRP A 53 -1.15 17.23 4.91
N PRO A 54 -1.72 16.38 4.03
CA PRO A 54 -3.04 15.79 4.28
C PRO A 54 -3.09 14.90 5.53
N ALA A 55 -1.98 14.26 5.91
CA ALA A 55 -1.93 13.47 7.14
C ALA A 55 -1.92 14.37 8.38
N LEU A 56 -1.14 15.46 8.36
CA LEU A 56 -1.17 16.48 9.41
C LEU A 56 -2.57 17.11 9.54
N LEU A 57 -3.22 17.45 8.42
CA LEU A 57 -4.56 18.03 8.43
C LEU A 57 -5.60 17.05 8.99
N GLU A 58 -5.51 15.76 8.64
CA GLU A 58 -6.37 14.73 9.23
C GLU A 58 -6.14 14.63 10.74
N HIS A 59 -4.88 14.56 11.19
CA HIS A 59 -4.54 14.55 12.62
C HIS A 59 -5.09 15.78 13.33
N TRP A 60 -4.87 16.99 12.79
CA TRP A 60 -5.35 18.24 13.39
C TRP A 60 -6.87 18.22 13.59
N ARG A 61 -7.62 17.80 12.57
CA ARG A 61 -9.09 17.75 12.61
C ARG A 61 -9.65 16.69 13.56
N MET A 62 -8.89 15.64 13.86
CA MET A 62 -9.34 14.56 14.75
C MET A 62 -8.90 14.77 16.19
N THR A 63 -7.73 15.38 16.39
CA THR A 63 -7.05 15.47 17.69
C THR A 63 -7.16 16.84 18.34
N HIS A 64 -7.14 17.92 17.56
CA HIS A 64 -7.07 19.30 18.08
C HIS A 64 -8.32 20.13 17.79
N GLU A 65 -8.96 19.91 16.64
CA GLU A 65 -10.24 20.53 16.33
C GLU A 65 -11.37 19.60 16.76
N ALA A 66 -12.22 20.03 17.71
CA ALA A 66 -13.34 19.22 18.20
C ALA A 66 -14.48 19.01 17.17
N LEU A 67 -14.27 19.40 15.91
CA LEU A 67 -15.23 19.25 14.82
C LEU A 67 -15.16 17.85 14.22
N VAL A 68 -15.58 16.85 15.00
CA VAL A 68 -15.81 15.49 14.49
C VAL A 68 -17.08 15.49 13.64
N LEU A 69 -16.95 15.92 12.39
CA LEU A 69 -17.99 15.80 11.37
C LEU A 69 -18.07 14.34 10.91
N THR A 70 -19.00 13.59 11.49
CA THR A 70 -19.33 12.24 11.01
C THR A 70 -20.19 12.33 9.76
N LEU A 71 -19.77 11.66 8.68
CA LEU A 71 -20.56 11.47 7.48
C LEU A 71 -21.47 10.26 7.67
N ARG A 72 -22.78 10.44 7.45
CA ARG A 72 -23.78 9.38 7.54
C ARG A 72 -24.06 8.74 6.19
N CYS A 73 -24.41 7.46 6.21
CA CYS A 73 -24.93 6.79 5.02
C CYS A 73 -26.25 7.45 4.56
N PRO A 74 -26.43 7.76 3.27
CA PRO A 74 -27.66 8.37 2.74
C PRO A 74 -28.86 7.42 2.70
N PHE A 75 -28.67 6.10 2.87
CA PHE A 75 -29.76 5.13 2.83
C PHE A 75 -30.60 5.19 4.11
N HIS A 76 -31.91 5.41 3.93
CA HIS A 76 -32.89 5.41 5.02
C HIS A 76 -32.85 4.05 5.72
N MET A 77 -32.68 4.04 7.05
CA MET A 77 -32.48 2.86 7.92
C MET A 77 -31.06 2.29 8.04
N CYS A 78 -30.06 2.83 7.36
CA CYS A 78 -28.66 2.43 7.61
C CYS A 78 -28.06 3.25 8.76
N PRO A 79 -27.69 2.65 9.92
CA PRO A 79 -27.10 3.39 11.03
C PRO A 79 -25.60 3.69 10.83
N TYR A 80 -25.01 3.30 9.69
CA TYR A 80 -23.59 3.45 9.45
C TYR A 80 -23.20 4.92 9.29
N GLN A 81 -22.22 5.34 10.07
CA GLN A 81 -21.61 6.67 9.98
C GLN A 81 -20.11 6.58 10.25
N HIS A 82 -19.34 7.42 9.57
CA HIS A 82 -17.89 7.43 9.73
C HIS A 82 -17.32 8.84 9.45
N VAL A 83 -16.23 9.19 10.12
CA VAL A 83 -15.59 10.52 9.96
C VAL A 83 -14.88 10.66 8.59
N LYS A 84 -14.30 9.57 8.10
CA LYS A 84 -13.63 9.50 6.78
C LYS A 84 -14.61 9.23 5.64
N GLN A 85 -14.57 10.07 4.60
CA GLN A 85 -15.38 9.91 3.39
C GLN A 85 -15.11 8.58 2.67
N GLY A 86 -13.85 8.16 2.56
CA GLY A 86 -13.49 6.89 1.91
C GLY A 86 -14.10 5.66 2.60
N GLN A 87 -14.37 5.73 3.90
CA GLN A 87 -15.03 4.65 4.64
C GLN A 87 -16.52 4.59 4.33
N VAL A 88 -17.19 5.75 4.27
CA VAL A 88 -18.59 5.82 3.84
C VAL A 88 -18.73 5.37 2.38
N ALA A 89 -17.84 5.81 1.47
CA ALA A 89 -17.85 5.37 0.07
C ALA A 89 -17.64 3.84 -0.06
N ARG A 90 -16.71 3.28 0.72
CA ARG A 90 -16.49 1.83 0.76
C ARG A 90 -17.68 1.07 1.32
N HIS A 91 -18.34 1.60 2.36
CA HIS A 91 -19.57 1.04 2.90
C HIS A 91 -20.69 1.06 1.85
N LEU A 92 -20.88 2.19 1.18
CA LEU A 92 -21.85 2.34 0.10
C LEU A 92 -21.67 1.24 -0.96
N TYR A 93 -20.45 1.03 -1.47
CA TYR A 93 -20.17 0.01 -2.49
C TYR A 93 -20.39 -1.44 -2.01
N ARG A 94 -20.25 -1.72 -0.71
CA ARG A 94 -20.28 -3.09 -0.18
C ARG A 94 -21.60 -3.50 0.45
N ALA A 95 -22.40 -2.54 0.91
CA ALA A 95 -23.64 -2.78 1.66
C ALA A 95 -24.91 -2.36 0.88
N HIS A 96 -24.76 -1.58 -0.20
CA HIS A 96 -25.84 -1.07 -1.04
C HIS A 96 -25.47 -1.22 -2.52
#